data_AF-A0A381WNE8-F1
#
_entry.id   AF-A0A381WNE8-F1
#
_cell.length_a   1.000
_cell.length_b   1.000
_cell.length_c   1.000
_cell.angle_alpha   90.00
_cell.angle_beta   90.00
_cell.angle_gamma   90.00
#
_symmetry.space_group_name_H-M   'P 1'
#
loop_
_entity.id
_entity.type
_entity.pdbx_description
1 polymer ?
#
loop_
_entity_poly.entity_id
_entity_poly.type
_entity_poly.pdbx_seq_one_letter_code
_entity_poly.pdbx_strand_id
1 'polypeptide(L)'
;VISRFELKKNSFIIDIGSNDGTCLKAFKNKGMRVLGIDAAENIAKIANKNGIETKAAFFSKTLALDIREQYGVPDLITSHNVLAHIEDFSGVMDAISSLMGQNSIFIFEVGYFLDVFQNLWFDTIYHEHLDYHTVAPLKEFFRSMGMELFDTKRVDIQGGSIRNFVQISGGKHKVNSSTEELILLEKNEGLTNVSDLKTFQSRIDVVKSDLSQLLKDIKEKSRSIAGYGAPTKSTTLMNYFELDENLIDYIIDDNPLKQGKYSPLLHIPVVSSDYLLGDSQP
;
A
#
# COMPACT_ATOMS: atom_id res chain seq x y z
N VAL A 1 -8.32 -10.24 15.10
CA VAL A 1 -9.60 -9.61 14.69
C VAL A 1 -10.80 -10.37 15.30
N ILE A 2 -11.03 -11.63 14.93
CA ILE A 2 -12.18 -12.43 15.41
C ILE A 2 -12.35 -12.39 16.94
N SER A 3 -11.33 -12.78 17.71
CA SER A 3 -11.40 -12.79 19.18
C SER A 3 -11.60 -11.39 19.77
N ARG A 4 -10.94 -10.37 19.23
CA ARG A 4 -11.01 -8.99 19.73
C ARG A 4 -12.42 -8.40 19.62
N PHE A 5 -13.11 -8.67 18.52
CA PHE A 5 -14.43 -8.11 18.24
C PHE A 5 -15.56 -9.11 18.45
N GLU A 6 -15.25 -10.25 19.08
CA GLU A 6 -16.21 -11.32 19.40
C GLU A 6 -17.07 -11.72 18.20
N LEU A 7 -16.47 -11.76 17.00
CA LEU A 7 -17.18 -12.11 15.78
C LEU A 7 -17.70 -13.54 15.88
N LYS A 8 -19.01 -13.70 15.65
CA LYS A 8 -19.72 -14.96 15.88
C LYS A 8 -19.77 -15.77 14.59
N LYS A 9 -20.15 -17.05 14.74
CA LYS A 9 -20.59 -17.84 13.60
C LYS A 9 -21.72 -17.09 12.87
N ASN A 10 -21.72 -17.13 11.55
CA ASN A 10 -22.63 -16.41 10.65
C ASN A 10 -22.47 -14.88 10.59
N SER A 11 -21.51 -14.28 11.32
CA SER A 11 -21.13 -12.88 11.07
C SER A 11 -20.78 -12.68 9.59
N PHE A 12 -21.12 -11.52 9.05
CA PHE A 12 -20.91 -11.20 7.64
C PHE A 12 -19.67 -10.33 7.45
N ILE A 13 -18.74 -10.84 6.66
CA ILE A 13 -17.43 -10.25 6.41
C ILE A 13 -17.33 -9.90 4.93
N ILE A 14 -16.95 -8.66 4.65
CA ILE A 14 -16.65 -8.20 3.29
C ILE A 14 -15.17 -7.83 3.21
N ASP A 15 -14.51 -8.19 2.12
CA ASP A 15 -13.13 -7.77 1.84
C ASP A 15 -13.05 -7.05 0.50
N ILE A 16 -12.63 -5.78 0.53
CA ILE A 16 -12.50 -4.90 -0.64
C ILE A 16 -11.06 -4.99 -1.16
N GLY A 17 -10.93 -5.43 -2.41
CA GLY A 17 -9.66 -5.85 -3.00
C GLY A 17 -9.23 -7.23 -2.50
N SER A 18 -10.18 -8.16 -2.44
CA SER A 18 -10.01 -9.47 -1.79
C SER A 18 -9.01 -10.43 -2.44
N ASN A 19 -8.54 -10.10 -3.65
CA ASN A 19 -7.68 -10.93 -4.47
C ASN A 19 -8.22 -12.37 -4.58
N ASP A 20 -7.36 -13.38 -4.39
CA ASP A 20 -7.71 -14.80 -4.46
C ASP A 20 -8.60 -15.31 -3.29
N GLY A 21 -8.99 -14.41 -2.38
CA GLY A 21 -9.85 -14.71 -1.23
C GLY A 21 -9.12 -15.31 -0.03
N THR A 22 -7.78 -15.27 0.01
CA THR A 22 -6.98 -15.84 1.11
C THR A 22 -7.41 -15.31 2.49
N CYS A 23 -7.63 -14.00 2.64
CA CYS A 23 -8.09 -13.41 3.91
C CYS A 23 -9.48 -13.95 4.30
N LEU A 24 -10.43 -13.90 3.36
CA LEU A 24 -11.80 -14.36 3.55
C LEU A 24 -11.89 -15.86 3.87
N LYS A 25 -11.00 -16.69 3.32
CA LYS A 25 -10.95 -18.13 3.63
C LYS A 25 -10.76 -18.40 5.12
N ALA A 26 -9.96 -17.58 5.81
CA ALA A 26 -9.78 -17.72 7.26
C ALA A 26 -11.08 -17.47 8.04
N PHE A 27 -11.88 -16.48 7.64
CA PHE A 27 -13.20 -16.22 8.24
C PHE A 27 -14.21 -17.30 7.89
N LYS A 28 -14.26 -17.74 6.62
CA LYS A 28 -15.15 -18.80 6.16
C LYS A 28 -14.93 -20.11 6.92
N ASN A 29 -13.67 -20.48 7.17
CA ASN A 29 -13.30 -21.66 7.96
C ASN A 29 -13.79 -21.61 9.42
N LYS A 30 -14.14 -20.43 9.93
CA LYS A 30 -14.74 -20.22 11.26
C LYS A 30 -16.27 -20.14 11.21
N GLY A 31 -16.88 -20.43 10.06
CA GLY A 31 -18.33 -20.47 9.86
C GLY A 31 -18.98 -19.10 9.68
N MET A 32 -18.22 -18.10 9.21
CA MET A 32 -18.73 -16.77 8.88
C MET A 32 -19.17 -16.71 7.41
N ARG A 33 -20.09 -15.80 7.10
CA ARG A 33 -20.47 -15.47 5.72
C ARG A 33 -19.41 -14.51 5.17
N VAL A 34 -18.95 -14.75 3.96
CA VAL A 34 -17.88 -13.96 3.34
C VAL A 34 -18.26 -13.52 1.94
N LEU A 35 -17.87 -12.30 1.58
CA LEU A 35 -18.00 -11.77 0.22
C LEU A 35 -16.75 -10.98 -0.14
N GLY A 36 -16.10 -11.35 -1.23
CA GLY A 36 -14.99 -10.61 -1.82
C GLY A 36 -15.46 -9.62 -2.88
N ILE A 37 -14.71 -8.54 -3.04
CA ILE A 37 -14.87 -7.59 -4.15
C ILE A 37 -13.48 -7.37 -4.72
N ASP A 38 -13.28 -7.61 -6.01
CA ASP A 38 -12.00 -7.40 -6.67
C ASP A 38 -12.21 -7.02 -8.14
N ALA A 39 -11.48 -6.04 -8.66
CA ALA A 39 -11.63 -5.60 -10.04
C ALA A 39 -11.03 -6.59 -11.07
N ALA A 40 -10.08 -7.43 -10.64
CA ALA A 40 -9.41 -8.37 -11.53
C ALA A 40 -10.27 -9.61 -11.78
N GLU A 41 -10.94 -9.67 -12.93
CA GLU A 41 -11.85 -10.77 -13.29
C GLU A 41 -11.21 -12.16 -13.20
N ASN A 42 -9.96 -12.30 -13.63
CA ASN A 42 -9.23 -13.56 -13.59
C ASN A 42 -8.99 -14.01 -12.14
N ILE A 43 -8.68 -13.08 -11.24
CA ILE A 43 -8.46 -13.35 -9.82
C ILE A 43 -9.77 -13.67 -9.11
N ALA A 44 -10.84 -12.90 -9.36
CA ALA A 44 -12.17 -13.19 -8.84
C ALA A 44 -12.67 -14.58 -9.26
N LYS A 45 -12.41 -15.01 -10.51
CA LYS A 45 -12.72 -16.37 -10.98
C LYS A 45 -11.98 -17.44 -10.18
N ILE A 46 -10.71 -17.22 -9.84
CA ILE A 46 -9.92 -18.13 -9.01
C ILE A 46 -10.50 -18.23 -7.59
N ALA A 47 -10.82 -17.09 -6.97
CA ALA A 47 -11.44 -17.05 -5.64
C ALA A 47 -12.76 -17.83 -5.60
N ASN A 48 -13.64 -17.59 -6.59
CA ASN A 48 -14.92 -18.30 -6.73
C ASN A 48 -14.73 -19.80 -6.90
N LYS A 49 -13.78 -20.24 -7.73
CA LYS A 49 -13.44 -21.66 -7.90
C LYS A 49 -12.95 -22.30 -6.60
N ASN A 50 -12.26 -21.53 -5.76
CA ASN A 50 -11.83 -21.94 -4.42
C ASN A 50 -12.93 -21.82 -3.35
N GLY A 51 -14.16 -21.52 -3.77
CA GLY A 51 -15.34 -21.43 -2.91
C GLY A 51 -15.45 -20.13 -2.12
N ILE A 52 -14.71 -19.08 -2.46
CA ILE A 52 -14.90 -17.75 -1.88
C ILE A 52 -15.71 -16.93 -2.88
N GLU A 53 -16.95 -16.59 -2.52
CA GLU A 53 -17.80 -15.76 -3.39
C GLU A 53 -17.14 -14.39 -3.54
N THR A 54 -16.80 -14.02 -4.78
CA THR A 54 -16.13 -12.75 -5.10
C THR A 54 -16.79 -12.09 -6.30
N LYS A 55 -17.25 -10.83 -6.14
CA LYS A 55 -17.77 -10.01 -7.23
C LYS A 55 -16.60 -9.36 -7.98
N ALA A 56 -16.54 -9.58 -9.29
CA ALA A 56 -15.57 -8.97 -10.18
C ALA A 56 -15.99 -7.54 -10.52
N ALA A 57 -15.61 -6.56 -9.69
CA ALA A 57 -16.02 -5.16 -9.83
C ALA A 57 -15.10 -4.21 -9.06
N PHE A 58 -15.02 -2.96 -9.53
CA PHE A 58 -14.55 -1.86 -8.69
C PHE A 58 -15.58 -1.56 -7.59
N PHE A 59 -15.09 -1.24 -6.39
CA PHE A 59 -15.96 -0.86 -5.29
C PHE A 59 -16.55 0.54 -5.54
N SER A 60 -17.86 0.67 -5.41
CA SER A 60 -18.59 1.91 -5.65
C SER A 60 -19.78 2.01 -4.71
N LYS A 61 -20.34 3.22 -4.57
CA LYS A 61 -21.54 3.46 -3.77
C LYS A 61 -22.74 2.64 -4.24
N THR A 62 -22.94 2.52 -5.56
CA THR A 62 -24.01 1.69 -6.12
C THR A 62 -23.84 0.23 -5.71
N LEU A 63 -22.63 -0.32 -5.88
CA LEU A 63 -22.36 -1.71 -5.48
C LEU A 63 -22.52 -1.90 -3.97
N ALA A 64 -22.11 -0.93 -3.15
CA ALA A 64 -22.29 -0.96 -1.71
C ALA A 64 -23.77 -1.04 -1.31
N LEU A 65 -24.65 -0.25 -1.94
CA LEU A 65 -26.08 -0.29 -1.71
C LEU A 65 -26.70 -1.62 -2.15
N ASP A 66 -26.32 -2.12 -3.33
CA ASP A 66 -26.79 -3.42 -3.84
C ASP A 66 -26.39 -4.58 -2.91
N ILE A 67 -25.16 -4.57 -2.40
CA ILE A 67 -24.69 -5.56 -1.44
C ILE A 67 -25.48 -5.48 -0.14
N ARG A 68 -25.72 -4.26 0.36
CA ARG A 68 -26.48 -4.05 1.59
C ARG A 68 -27.91 -4.56 1.47
N GLU A 69 -28.55 -4.37 0.31
CA GLU A 69 -29.88 -4.90 0.02
C GLU A 69 -29.89 -6.44 -0.07
N GLN A 70 -28.93 -7.03 -0.79
CA GLN A 70 -28.91 -8.47 -1.07
C GLN A 70 -28.41 -9.32 0.13
N TYR A 71 -27.38 -8.87 0.83
CA TYR A 71 -26.65 -9.68 1.83
C TYR A 71 -26.83 -9.16 3.26
N GLY A 72 -27.37 -7.94 3.41
CA GLY A 72 -27.52 -7.23 4.67
C GLY A 72 -26.27 -6.43 5.06
N VAL A 73 -26.31 -5.88 6.27
CA VAL A 73 -25.21 -5.09 6.84
C VAL A 73 -24.05 -6.02 7.27
N PRO A 74 -22.80 -5.74 6.88
CA PRO A 74 -21.64 -6.50 7.33
C PRO A 74 -21.28 -6.19 8.78
N ASP A 75 -20.81 -7.19 9.51
CA ASP A 75 -20.20 -6.99 10.84
C ASP A 75 -18.78 -6.43 10.72
N LEU A 76 -18.06 -6.84 9.67
CA LEU A 76 -16.70 -6.42 9.41
C LEU A 76 -16.48 -6.20 7.91
N ILE A 77 -15.84 -5.08 7.59
CA ILE A 77 -15.32 -4.76 6.26
C ILE A 77 -13.79 -4.70 6.39
N THR A 78 -13.06 -5.35 5.49
CA THR A 78 -11.60 -5.29 5.41
C THR A 78 -11.14 -4.71 4.07
N SER A 79 -9.96 -4.10 4.05
CA SER A 79 -9.24 -3.79 2.81
C SER A 79 -7.74 -3.74 3.07
N HIS A 80 -6.96 -4.50 2.31
CA HIS A 80 -5.52 -4.68 2.53
C HIS A 80 -4.73 -4.14 1.34
N ASN A 81 -3.96 -3.05 1.54
CA ASN A 81 -3.04 -2.45 0.55
C ASN A 81 -3.67 -1.99 -0.77
N VAL A 82 -5.00 -1.89 -0.85
CA VAL A 82 -5.71 -1.47 -2.06
C VAL A 82 -5.95 0.04 -2.04
N LEU A 83 -6.23 0.61 -0.88
CA LEU A 83 -6.70 1.99 -0.75
C LEU A 83 -5.63 3.05 -1.10
N ALA A 84 -4.35 2.71 -1.04
CA ALA A 84 -3.25 3.61 -1.42
C ALA A 84 -3.19 3.89 -2.94
N HIS A 85 -3.93 3.14 -3.75
CA HIS A 85 -3.95 3.24 -5.21
C HIS A 85 -5.28 3.81 -5.74
N ILE A 86 -6.13 4.34 -4.86
CA ILE A 86 -7.47 4.82 -5.21
C ILE A 86 -7.43 6.33 -5.42
N GLU A 87 -7.77 6.78 -6.62
CA GLU A 87 -7.85 8.21 -6.95
C GLU A 87 -8.96 8.94 -6.16
N ASP A 88 -10.15 8.34 -6.06
CA ASP A 88 -11.27 8.87 -5.28
C ASP A 88 -11.40 8.21 -3.90
N PHE A 89 -10.39 8.44 -3.05
CA PHE A 89 -10.39 7.91 -1.67
C PHE A 89 -11.66 8.33 -0.90
N SER A 90 -12.10 9.58 -1.08
CA SER A 90 -13.30 10.11 -0.42
C SER A 90 -14.58 9.38 -0.85
N GLY A 91 -14.78 9.17 -2.16
CA GLY A 91 -15.93 8.44 -2.69
C GLY A 91 -15.95 6.97 -2.27
N VAL A 92 -14.79 6.33 -2.18
CA VAL A 92 -14.70 4.95 -1.65
C VAL A 92 -15.07 4.90 -0.17
N MET A 93 -14.62 5.87 0.64
CA MET A 93 -14.97 5.93 2.05
C MET A 93 -16.45 6.25 2.28
N ASP A 94 -17.07 7.07 1.43
CA ASP A 94 -18.52 7.32 1.44
C ASP A 94 -19.31 6.04 1.08
N ALA A 95 -18.84 5.31 0.07
CA ALA A 95 -19.42 4.01 -0.30
C ALA A 95 -19.31 2.99 0.86
N ILE A 96 -18.17 2.92 1.55
CA ILE A 96 -17.98 2.06 2.73
C ILE A 96 -18.95 2.48 3.85
N SER A 97 -19.04 3.78 4.15
CA SER A 97 -19.97 4.30 5.15
C SER A 97 -21.43 3.94 4.84
N SER A 98 -21.83 3.99 3.56
CA SER A 98 -23.17 3.60 3.11
C SER A 98 -23.48 2.11 3.27
N LEU A 99 -22.46 1.26 3.31
CA LEU A 99 -22.57 -0.18 3.55
C LEU A 99 -22.61 -0.51 5.05
N MET A 100 -21.92 0.28 5.88
CA MET A 100 -21.83 0.08 7.32
C MET A 100 -23.17 0.32 8.05
N GLY A 101 -23.34 -0.39 9.16
CA GLY A 101 -24.31 -0.07 10.21
C GLY A 101 -23.59 0.41 11.48
N GLN A 102 -24.37 0.78 12.50
CA GLN A 102 -23.84 1.37 13.74
C GLN A 102 -22.77 0.51 14.46
N ASN A 103 -22.84 -0.81 14.28
CA ASN A 103 -21.93 -1.77 14.92
C ASN A 103 -20.91 -2.37 13.96
N SER A 104 -20.92 -1.99 12.69
CA SER A 104 -19.95 -2.45 11.70
C SER A 104 -18.57 -1.88 12.01
N ILE A 105 -17.55 -2.67 11.74
CA ILE A 105 -16.15 -2.25 11.86
C ILE A 105 -15.57 -2.24 10.47
N PHE A 106 -14.86 -1.18 10.12
CA PHE A 106 -14.02 -1.14 8.93
C PHE A 106 -12.55 -1.20 9.36
N ILE A 107 -11.80 -2.15 8.81
CA ILE A 107 -10.37 -2.29 9.06
C ILE A 107 -9.65 -2.16 7.73
N PHE A 108 -8.67 -1.27 7.67
CA PHE A 108 -7.86 -1.17 6.47
C PHE A 108 -6.39 -0.99 6.76
N GLU A 109 -5.57 -1.39 5.79
CA GLU A 109 -4.11 -1.28 5.82
C GLU A 109 -3.63 -0.42 4.65
N VAL A 110 -2.77 0.53 4.99
CA VAL A 110 -2.06 1.40 4.05
C VAL A 110 -0.63 1.61 4.53
N GLY A 111 0.28 1.90 3.60
CA GLY A 111 1.66 2.26 3.91
C GLY A 111 1.73 3.46 4.84
N TYR A 112 2.71 3.45 5.74
CA TYR A 112 2.86 4.52 6.73
C TYR A 112 3.93 5.52 6.27
N PHE A 113 3.53 6.78 6.06
CA PHE A 113 4.46 7.80 5.58
C PHE A 113 5.64 8.05 6.54
N LEU A 114 5.46 7.82 7.84
CA LEU A 114 6.55 7.91 8.80
C LEU A 114 7.72 7.00 8.43
N ASP A 115 7.44 5.77 7.99
CA ASP A 115 8.46 4.82 7.58
C ASP A 115 9.18 5.28 6.29
N VAL A 116 8.43 5.85 5.34
CA VAL A 116 9.00 6.45 4.12
C VAL A 116 9.93 7.62 4.47
N PHE A 117 9.49 8.49 5.38
CA PHE A 117 10.22 9.68 5.82
C PHE A 117 11.48 9.35 6.63
N GLN A 118 11.39 8.39 7.55
CA GLN A 118 12.53 7.99 8.39
C GLN A 118 13.60 7.26 7.56
N ASN A 119 13.18 6.34 6.70
CA ASN A 119 14.09 5.49 5.92
C ASN A 119 14.54 6.11 4.60
N LEU A 120 14.08 7.32 4.26
CA LEU A 120 14.40 8.00 2.99
C LEU A 120 13.98 7.20 1.75
N TRP A 121 12.84 6.50 1.82
CA TRP A 121 12.28 5.73 0.70
C TRP A 121 11.56 6.62 -0.30
N PHE A 122 12.20 7.71 -0.73
CA PHE A 122 11.65 8.64 -1.71
C PHE A 122 11.41 7.98 -3.07
N ASP A 123 12.08 6.86 -3.36
CA ASP A 123 11.87 6.02 -4.54
C ASP A 123 10.47 5.40 -4.58
N THR A 124 9.79 5.31 -3.43
CA THR A 124 8.37 4.93 -3.36
C THR A 124 7.42 6.06 -3.77
N ILE A 125 7.95 7.25 -4.08
CA ILE A 125 7.19 8.39 -4.57
C ILE A 125 7.15 8.39 -6.11
N TYR A 126 6.06 7.88 -6.67
CA TYR A 126 5.83 7.80 -8.12
C TYR A 126 4.33 7.86 -8.46
N HIS A 127 4.01 8.00 -9.74
CA HIS A 127 2.67 8.33 -10.23
C HIS A 127 1.53 7.40 -9.77
N GLU A 128 1.80 6.13 -9.49
CA GLU A 128 0.76 5.18 -9.04
C GLU A 128 0.49 5.29 -7.53
N HIS A 129 1.36 5.94 -6.76
CA HIS A 129 1.20 6.19 -5.33
C HIS A 129 0.78 7.65 -5.10
N LEU A 130 -0.53 7.88 -5.12
CA LEU A 130 -1.13 9.21 -5.00
C LEU A 130 -1.09 9.75 -3.56
N ASP A 131 -1.28 8.86 -2.59
CA ASP A 131 -1.42 9.20 -1.17
C ASP A 131 -0.35 8.56 -0.29
N TYR A 132 0.11 9.31 0.71
CA TYR A 132 0.99 8.83 1.77
C TYR A 132 0.34 9.11 3.12
N HIS A 133 -0.09 8.05 3.80
CA HIS A 133 -0.98 8.21 4.94
C HIS A 133 -0.23 8.39 6.26
N THR A 134 -0.75 9.30 7.08
CA THR A 134 -0.43 9.46 8.50
C THR A 134 -1.72 9.44 9.31
N VAL A 135 -1.62 9.13 10.60
CA VAL A 135 -2.76 8.94 11.51
C VAL A 135 -3.48 10.25 11.77
N ALA A 136 -2.75 11.37 11.95
CA ALA A 136 -3.38 12.67 12.22
C ALA A 136 -4.37 13.13 11.13
N PRO A 137 -4.00 13.21 9.83
CA PRO A 137 -4.94 13.53 8.76
C PRO A 137 -6.06 12.50 8.60
N LEU A 138 -5.76 11.20 8.74
CA LEU A 138 -6.78 10.15 8.65
C LEU A 138 -7.86 10.31 9.72
N LYS A 139 -7.47 10.60 10.97
CA LYS A 139 -8.39 10.83 12.07
C LYS A 139 -9.36 11.98 11.76
N GLU A 140 -8.83 13.09 11.26
CA GLU A 140 -9.62 14.27 10.89
C GLU A 140 -10.52 14.01 9.68
N PHE A 141 -10.00 13.29 8.70
CA PHE A 141 -10.74 12.86 7.52
C PHE A 141 -11.95 12.01 7.91
N PHE A 142 -11.78 10.93 8.70
CA PHE A 142 -12.90 10.10 9.13
C PHE A 142 -13.92 10.87 9.97
N ARG A 143 -13.46 11.77 10.84
CA ARG A 143 -14.34 12.65 11.62
C ARG A 143 -15.23 13.50 10.73
N SER A 144 -14.69 14.05 9.64
CA SER A 144 -15.45 14.86 8.69
C SER A 144 -16.55 14.07 7.96
N MET A 145 -16.41 12.74 7.89
CA MET A 145 -17.36 11.83 7.25
C MET A 145 -18.37 11.17 8.21
N GLY A 146 -18.46 11.64 9.46
CA GLY A 146 -19.33 11.01 10.47
C GLY A 146 -18.86 9.60 10.87
N MET A 147 -17.55 9.36 10.77
CA MET A 147 -16.88 8.15 11.21
C MET A 147 -15.85 8.46 12.31
N GLU A 148 -15.34 7.43 12.96
CA GLU A 148 -14.36 7.56 14.03
C GLU A 148 -13.25 6.51 13.88
N LEU A 149 -12.01 6.99 13.73
CA LEU A 149 -10.80 6.18 13.80
C LEU A 149 -10.49 5.85 15.26
N PHE A 150 -10.97 4.71 15.74
CA PHE A 150 -10.94 4.37 17.16
C PHE A 150 -9.70 3.58 17.58
N ASP A 151 -8.93 3.02 16.65
CA ASP A 151 -7.65 2.36 16.96
C ASP A 151 -6.77 2.36 15.71
N THR A 152 -5.45 2.46 15.92
CA THR A 152 -4.46 2.32 14.85
C THR A 152 -3.27 1.53 15.35
N LYS A 153 -2.71 0.67 14.50
CA LYS A 153 -1.54 -0.16 14.84
C LYS A 153 -0.52 -0.14 13.72
N ARG A 154 0.76 0.04 14.07
CA ARG A 154 1.85 -0.23 13.15
C ARG A 154 1.95 -1.73 12.87
N VAL A 155 2.26 -2.07 11.63
CA VAL A 155 2.53 -3.44 11.16
C VAL A 155 3.68 -3.41 10.17
N ASP A 156 4.53 -4.42 10.18
CA ASP A 156 5.77 -4.46 9.37
C ASP A 156 5.54 -4.84 7.88
N ILE A 157 4.28 -4.88 7.46
CA ILE A 157 3.91 -5.24 6.08
C ILE A 157 4.44 -4.17 5.12
N GLN A 158 5.00 -4.61 4.00
CA GLN A 158 5.55 -3.75 2.92
C GLN A 158 6.61 -2.74 3.39
N GLY A 159 7.33 -3.04 4.48
CA GLY A 159 8.37 -2.17 5.03
C GLY A 159 7.87 -1.16 6.06
N GLY A 160 6.55 -1.06 6.28
CA GLY A 160 6.00 -0.16 7.28
C GLY A 160 4.61 0.30 6.88
N SER A 161 3.60 -0.14 7.64
CA SER A 161 2.19 0.16 7.37
C SER A 161 1.45 0.45 8.66
N ILE A 162 0.29 1.09 8.52
CA ILE A 162 -0.69 1.27 9.59
C ILE A 162 -1.96 0.49 9.28
N ARG A 163 -2.40 -0.31 10.26
CA ARG A 163 -3.72 -0.94 10.29
C ARG A 163 -4.65 -0.06 11.11
N ASN A 164 -5.62 0.51 10.43
CA ASN A 164 -6.60 1.46 10.94
C ASN A 164 -7.92 0.74 11.23
N PHE A 165 -8.58 1.12 12.32
CA PHE A 165 -9.87 0.58 12.72
C PHE A 165 -10.88 1.71 12.86
N VAL A 166 -11.94 1.66 12.05
CA VAL A 166 -12.92 2.72 11.88
C VAL A 166 -14.31 2.19 12.21
N GLN A 167 -15.13 3.04 12.80
CA GLN A 167 -16.56 2.81 13.03
C GLN A 167 -17.38 4.04 12.63
N ILE A 168 -18.70 3.89 12.54
CA ILE A 168 -19.61 5.05 12.49
C ILE A 168 -19.50 5.83 13.81
N SER A 169 -19.55 7.17 13.75
CA SER A 169 -19.49 8.00 14.96
C SER A 169 -20.56 7.60 15.98
N GLY A 170 -20.17 7.56 17.27
CA GLY A 170 -21.04 7.04 18.34
C GLY A 170 -21.18 5.51 18.34
N GLY A 171 -20.32 4.80 17.60
CA GLY A 171 -20.23 3.35 17.64
C GLY A 171 -19.80 2.82 19.02
N LYS A 172 -19.92 1.50 19.21
CA LYS A 172 -19.71 0.86 20.51
C LYS A 172 -18.24 0.81 20.97
N HIS A 173 -17.28 0.99 20.07
CA HIS A 173 -15.86 0.85 20.40
C HIS A 173 -15.32 2.15 20.96
N LYS A 174 -14.64 2.08 22.11
CA LYS A 174 -13.96 3.26 22.66
C LYS A 174 -12.70 3.55 21.85
N VAL A 175 -12.41 4.84 21.66
CA VAL A 175 -11.14 5.30 21.10
C VAL A 175 -9.99 4.84 22.01
N ASN A 176 -9.03 4.14 21.41
CA ASN A 176 -7.83 3.64 22.06
C ASN A 176 -6.74 4.74 22.08
N SER A 177 -5.86 4.71 23.07
CA SER A 177 -4.74 5.65 23.19
C SER A 177 -3.74 5.51 22.04
N SER A 178 -3.66 4.33 21.41
CA SER A 178 -2.77 4.03 20.27
C SER A 178 -2.85 5.06 19.14
N THR A 179 -4.04 5.58 18.82
CA THR A 179 -4.22 6.61 17.79
C THR A 179 -3.52 7.91 18.20
N GLU A 180 -3.68 8.36 19.46
CA GLU A 180 -3.01 9.57 19.95
C GLU A 180 -1.50 9.37 20.14
N GLU A 181 -1.07 8.18 20.55
CA GLU A 181 0.34 7.81 20.67
C GLU A 181 1.06 7.90 19.32
N LEU A 182 0.44 7.43 18.23
CA LEU A 182 1.01 7.54 16.89
C LEU A 182 0.98 8.98 16.36
N ILE A 183 -0.05 9.77 16.68
CA ILE A 183 -0.08 11.20 16.33
C ILE A 183 1.06 11.95 17.06
N LEU A 184 1.31 11.61 18.32
CA LEU A 184 2.43 12.20 19.07
C LEU A 184 3.78 11.77 18.48
N LEU A 185 3.91 10.52 18.05
CA LEU A 185 5.09 10.04 17.32
C LEU A 185 5.30 10.83 16.02
N GLU A 186 4.26 10.99 15.20
CA GLU A 186 4.32 11.78 13.95
C GLU A 186 4.80 13.20 14.21
N LYS A 187 4.31 13.83 15.27
CA LYS A 187 4.74 15.17 15.69
C LYS A 187 6.20 15.20 16.10
N ASN A 188 6.64 14.24 16.93
CA ASN A 188 8.02 14.19 17.43
C ASN A 188 9.03 13.91 16.31
N GLU A 189 8.62 13.20 15.27
CA GLU A 189 9.42 12.88 14.09
C GLU A 189 9.36 13.98 13.00
N GLY A 190 8.65 15.09 13.26
CA GLY A 190 8.63 16.26 12.37
C GLY A 190 7.64 16.18 11.21
N LEU A 191 6.70 15.23 11.21
CA LEU A 191 5.71 15.11 10.12
C LEU A 191 4.62 16.18 10.15
N THR A 192 4.44 16.86 11.28
CA THR A 192 3.39 17.87 11.46
C THR A 192 3.89 19.31 11.21
N ASN A 193 5.13 19.48 10.78
CA ASN A 193 5.74 20.79 10.58
C ASN A 193 6.41 20.87 9.20
N VAL A 194 6.06 21.90 8.43
CA VAL A 194 6.61 22.14 7.09
C VAL A 194 8.14 22.33 7.11
N SER A 195 8.72 22.95 8.14
CA SER A 195 10.18 23.09 8.23
C SER A 195 10.88 21.74 8.32
N ASP A 196 10.29 20.82 9.08
CA ASP A 196 10.87 19.51 9.36
C ASP A 196 10.67 18.59 8.15
N LEU A 197 9.52 18.67 7.48
CA LEU A 197 9.30 18.01 6.18
C LEU A 197 10.31 18.45 5.12
N LYS A 198 10.72 19.72 5.09
CA LYS A 198 11.77 20.19 4.17
C LYS A 198 13.13 19.56 4.43
N THR A 199 13.41 19.10 5.66
CA THR A 199 14.65 18.38 5.96
C THR A 199 14.74 17.03 5.26
N PHE A 200 13.59 16.44 4.86
CA PHE A 200 13.55 15.21 4.08
C PHE A 200 14.36 15.34 2.80
N GLN A 201 14.12 16.41 2.05
CA GLN A 201 14.82 16.72 0.82
C GLN A 201 16.33 16.83 1.07
N SER A 202 16.74 17.62 2.06
CA SER A 202 18.16 17.79 2.38
C SER A 202 18.84 16.48 2.79
N ARG A 203 18.14 15.58 3.48
CA ARG A 203 18.66 14.24 3.82
C ARG A 203 18.82 13.37 2.58
N ILE A 204 17.86 13.42 1.64
CA ILE A 204 17.93 12.72 0.36
C ILE A 204 19.09 13.25 -0.48
N ASP A 205 19.32 14.58 -0.49
CA ASP A 205 20.40 15.21 -1.26
C ASP A 205 21.79 14.74 -0.78
N VAL A 206 21.96 14.54 0.53
CA VAL A 206 23.18 13.95 1.09
C VAL A 206 23.38 12.53 0.56
N VAL A 207 22.34 11.69 0.56
CA VAL A 207 22.40 10.33 -0.01
C VAL A 207 22.72 10.36 -1.51
N LYS A 208 22.13 11.29 -2.26
CA LYS A 208 22.44 11.50 -3.69
C LYS A 208 23.92 11.79 -3.89
N SER A 209 24.45 12.73 -3.11
CA SER A 209 25.86 13.13 -3.18
C SER A 209 26.79 11.96 -2.86
N ASP A 210 26.52 11.24 -1.77
CA ASP A 210 27.35 10.12 -1.32
C ASP A 210 27.35 8.97 -2.32
N LEU A 211 26.17 8.60 -2.85
CA LEU A 211 26.07 7.56 -3.86
C LEU A 211 26.75 7.98 -5.16
N SER A 212 26.53 9.22 -5.62
CA SER A 212 27.14 9.73 -6.84
C SER A 212 28.67 9.72 -6.75
N GLN A 213 29.23 10.09 -5.60
CA GLN A 213 30.68 10.04 -5.38
C GLN A 213 31.19 8.60 -5.40
N LEU A 214 30.51 7.67 -4.72
CA LEU A 214 30.88 6.25 -4.71
C LEU A 214 30.91 5.68 -6.13
N LEU A 215 29.89 5.94 -6.95
CA LEU A 215 29.82 5.41 -8.31
C LEU A 215 30.90 6.00 -9.22
N LYS A 216 31.20 7.30 -9.07
CA LYS A 216 32.30 7.96 -9.78
C LYS A 216 33.66 7.33 -9.42
N ASP A 217 33.94 7.13 -8.13
CA ASP A 217 35.19 6.52 -7.66
C ASP A 217 35.38 5.09 -8.21
N ILE A 218 34.29 4.36 -8.40
CA ILE A 218 34.30 3.02 -9.00
C ILE A 218 34.60 3.11 -10.51
N LYS A 219 33.96 4.05 -11.22
CA LYS A 219 34.18 4.28 -12.65
C LYS A 219 35.58 4.79 -12.97
N GLU A 220 36.15 5.67 -12.14
CA GLU A 220 37.54 6.13 -12.27
C GLU A 220 38.56 4.98 -12.19
N LYS A 221 38.21 3.91 -11.45
CA LYS A 221 39.00 2.67 -11.37
C LYS A 221 38.71 1.70 -12.52
N SER A 222 38.02 2.15 -13.58
CA SER A 222 37.64 1.36 -14.76
C SER A 222 36.89 0.06 -14.40
N ARG A 223 36.03 0.11 -13.38
CA ARG A 223 35.17 -1.01 -12.97
C ARG A 223 33.77 -0.86 -13.55
N SER A 224 33.13 -2.00 -13.85
CA SER A 224 31.73 -2.06 -14.29
C SER A 224 30.76 -1.96 -13.11
N ILE A 225 29.59 -1.39 -13.36
CA ILE A 225 28.51 -1.24 -12.37
C ILE A 225 27.21 -1.66 -13.03
N ALA A 226 26.46 -2.54 -12.36
CA ALA A 226 25.14 -2.99 -12.80
C ALA A 226 24.09 -2.73 -11.72
N GLY A 227 22.86 -2.44 -12.15
CA GLY A 227 21.69 -2.45 -11.29
C GLY A 227 21.13 -3.87 -11.14
N TYR A 228 20.59 -4.20 -9.96
CA TYR A 228 19.93 -5.50 -9.72
C TYR A 228 18.46 -5.29 -9.38
N GLY A 229 17.59 -5.74 -10.27
CA GLY A 229 16.15 -5.52 -10.28
C GLY A 229 15.76 -4.23 -11.02
N ALA A 230 14.70 -4.31 -11.82
CA ALA A 230 14.09 -3.16 -12.50
C ALA A 230 12.65 -2.89 -11.98
N PRO A 231 12.41 -2.69 -10.67
CA PRO A 231 11.07 -2.40 -10.14
C PRO A 231 10.64 -0.97 -10.50
N THR A 232 9.34 -0.67 -10.46
CA THR A 232 8.82 0.68 -10.78
C THR A 232 9.53 1.80 -10.01
N LYS A 233 9.78 1.59 -8.71
CA LYS A 233 10.49 2.52 -7.81
C LYS A 233 11.92 2.87 -8.26
N SER A 234 12.62 1.98 -8.97
CA SER A 234 13.98 2.30 -9.46
C SER A 234 13.95 3.44 -10.46
N THR A 235 12.84 3.66 -11.15
CA THR A 235 12.67 4.79 -12.07
C THR A 235 12.81 6.12 -11.33
N THR A 236 12.10 6.31 -10.21
CA THR A 236 12.22 7.54 -9.41
C THR A 236 13.64 7.70 -8.86
N LEU A 237 14.19 6.64 -8.26
CA LEU A 237 15.55 6.67 -7.70
C LEU A 237 16.58 7.10 -8.75
N MET A 238 16.63 6.40 -9.89
CA MET A 238 17.66 6.62 -10.89
C MET A 238 17.50 7.98 -11.55
N ASN A 239 16.28 8.41 -11.87
CA ASN A 239 16.07 9.73 -12.47
C ASN A 239 16.40 10.86 -11.50
N TYR A 240 15.98 10.74 -10.24
CA TYR A 240 16.25 11.76 -9.24
C TYR A 240 17.76 11.87 -8.92
N PHE A 241 18.45 10.73 -8.88
CA PHE A 241 19.89 10.67 -8.64
C PHE A 241 20.74 10.82 -9.91
N GLU A 242 20.13 10.95 -11.09
CA GLU A 242 20.82 11.07 -12.39
C GLU A 242 21.78 9.90 -12.66
N LEU A 243 21.34 8.68 -12.36
CA LEU A 243 22.10 7.44 -12.53
C LEU A 243 21.96 6.93 -13.96
N ASP A 244 22.54 7.66 -14.92
CA ASP A 244 22.46 7.38 -16.36
C ASP A 244 23.36 6.22 -16.83
N GLU A 245 23.37 5.97 -18.13
CA GLU A 245 24.17 4.91 -18.78
C GLU A 245 25.69 5.10 -18.65
N ASN A 246 26.18 6.29 -18.28
CA ASN A 246 27.61 6.50 -18.02
C ASN A 246 28.01 5.92 -16.66
N LEU A 247 27.06 5.84 -15.72
CA LEU A 247 27.27 5.31 -14.37
C LEU A 247 26.82 3.85 -14.25
N ILE A 248 25.69 3.46 -14.85
CA ILE A 248 25.13 2.10 -14.75
C ILE A 248 25.14 1.45 -16.13
N ASP A 249 25.89 0.37 -16.28
CA ASP A 249 26.13 -0.28 -17.58
C ASP A 249 24.89 -1.04 -18.08
N TYR A 250 24.17 -1.70 -17.17
CA TYR A 250 22.95 -2.45 -17.43
C TYR A 250 22.19 -2.73 -16.13
N ILE A 251 20.93 -3.17 -16.25
CA ILE A 251 20.08 -3.60 -15.14
C ILE A 251 19.70 -5.06 -15.32
N ILE A 252 19.85 -5.87 -14.28
CA ILE A 252 19.45 -7.29 -14.28
C ILE A 252 18.01 -7.41 -13.80
N ASP A 253 17.13 -8.08 -14.56
CA ASP A 253 15.79 -8.44 -14.10
C ASP A 253 15.33 -9.76 -14.76
N ASP A 254 14.91 -10.72 -13.94
CA ASP A 254 14.50 -12.05 -14.43
C ASP A 254 13.06 -12.09 -14.96
N ASN A 255 12.34 -10.97 -14.96
CA ASN A 255 11.06 -10.88 -15.64
C ASN A 255 11.26 -10.85 -17.16
N PRO A 256 10.82 -11.89 -17.91
CA PRO A 256 11.03 -11.95 -19.36
C PRO A 256 10.36 -10.80 -20.12
N LEU A 257 9.35 -10.16 -19.54
CA LEU A 257 8.67 -9.00 -20.16
C LEU A 257 9.53 -7.73 -20.13
N LYS A 258 10.57 -7.67 -19.31
CA LYS A 258 11.46 -6.51 -19.19
C LYS A 258 12.79 -6.69 -19.92
N GLN A 259 13.25 -7.92 -20.09
CA GLN A 259 14.50 -8.24 -20.77
C GLN A 259 14.50 -7.75 -22.23
N GLY A 260 15.64 -7.25 -22.70
CA GLY A 260 15.80 -6.67 -24.03
C GLY A 260 15.14 -5.30 -24.20
N LYS A 261 14.58 -4.73 -23.12
CA LYS A 261 14.08 -3.35 -23.08
C LYS A 261 15.07 -2.45 -22.34
N TYR A 262 14.66 -1.21 -22.14
CA TYR A 262 15.46 -0.18 -21.48
C TYR A 262 14.71 0.42 -20.29
N SER A 263 15.46 0.94 -19.31
CA SER A 263 14.89 1.70 -18.22
C SER A 263 14.17 2.95 -18.75
N PRO A 264 13.06 3.38 -18.13
CA PRO A 264 12.38 4.59 -18.54
C PRO A 264 13.28 5.82 -18.35
N LEU A 265 13.23 6.75 -19.32
CA LEU A 265 13.94 8.03 -19.39
C LEU A 265 15.46 7.92 -19.58
N LEU A 266 16.15 7.06 -18.84
CA LEU A 266 17.61 6.92 -18.84
C LEU A 266 18.13 5.85 -19.81
N HIS A 267 17.24 5.11 -20.47
CA HIS A 267 17.56 4.17 -21.54
C HIS A 267 18.67 3.14 -21.21
N ILE A 268 18.73 2.66 -19.97
CA ILE A 268 19.71 1.67 -19.55
C ILE A 268 19.20 0.26 -19.89
N PRO A 269 20.00 -0.58 -20.59
CA PRO A 269 19.53 -1.88 -21.04
C PRO A 269 19.19 -2.82 -19.87
N VAL A 270 18.10 -3.56 -20.02
CA VAL A 270 17.65 -4.58 -19.06
C VAL A 270 17.97 -5.98 -19.60
N VAL A 271 18.73 -6.77 -18.85
CA VAL A 271 19.23 -8.10 -19.21
C VAL A 271 18.78 -9.16 -18.20
N SER A 272 18.86 -10.44 -18.58
CA SER A 272 18.64 -11.54 -17.62
C SER A 272 19.85 -11.69 -16.68
N SER A 273 19.66 -12.41 -15.58
CA SER A 273 20.76 -12.77 -14.67
C SER A 273 21.84 -13.65 -15.32
N ASP A 274 21.57 -14.30 -16.46
CA ASP A 274 22.57 -15.09 -17.21
C ASP A 274 23.77 -14.22 -17.65
N TYR A 275 23.55 -12.90 -17.79
CA TYR A 275 24.61 -11.95 -18.11
C TYR A 275 25.74 -11.94 -17.06
N LEU A 276 25.42 -12.22 -15.78
CA LEU A 276 26.42 -12.35 -14.72
C LEU A 276 27.34 -13.56 -14.89
N LEU A 277 26.89 -14.58 -15.63
CA LEU A 277 27.61 -15.82 -15.85
C LEU A 277 28.53 -15.75 -17.09
N GLY A 278 28.48 -14.66 -17.86
CA GLY A 278 29.32 -14.43 -19.03
C GLY A 278 28.81 -15.07 -20.32
N ASP A 279 27.58 -15.57 -20.33
CA ASP A 279 27.02 -16.35 -21.44
C ASP A 279 26.42 -15.49 -22.58
N SER A 280 26.45 -14.16 -22.49
CA SER A 280 25.97 -13.26 -23.55
C SER A 280 26.62 -11.87 -23.41
N GLN A 281 27.25 -11.34 -24.47
CA GLN A 281 27.45 -9.89 -24.63
C GLN A 281 26.33 -9.33 -25.53
N PRO A 282 25.92 -8.05 -25.37
CA PRO A 282 24.92 -7.43 -26.22
C PRO A 282 25.37 -7.36 -27.69
#